data_AF-A0A7S1I5R2-F1
#
_entry.id   AF-A0A7S1I5R2-F1
#
_cell.length_a   1.000
_cell.length_b   1.000
_cell.length_c   1.000
_cell.angle_alpha   90.00
_cell.angle_beta   90.00
_cell.angle_gamma   90.00
#
_symmetry.space_group_name_H-M   'P 1'
#
loop_
_entity.id
_entity.type
_entity.pdbx_description
1 polymer ?
#
loop_
_entity_poly.entity_id
_entity_poly.type
_entity_poly.pdbx_seq_one_letter_code
_entity_poly.pdbx_strand_id
1 'polypeptide(L)'
;NGPDDVLQFMAQAPKANIIIFDNYLDFPGNHISGLGLLRTIKKEGFQGLLVIRSGNTSDEDGLRYREAGCHCVLGKEIPMKKAVDLIKNAYLCQQRSRAPPDQEQRSCSTAKNSDTV
;
A
#
# COMPACT_ATOMS: atom_id res chain seq x y z
N ASN A 1 15.29 10.11 -17.53
CA ASN A 1 15.02 10.58 -16.15
C ASN A 1 14.15 9.53 -15.49
N GLY A 2 14.71 8.66 -14.68
CA GLY A 2 14.02 7.43 -14.25
C GLY A 2 12.65 7.63 -13.57
N PRO A 3 12.46 8.60 -12.64
CA PRO A 3 11.16 8.82 -12.00
C PRO A 3 10.06 9.25 -12.98
N ASP A 4 10.44 10.04 -13.99
CA ASP A 4 9.50 10.55 -15.01
C ASP A 4 8.96 9.40 -15.86
N ASP A 5 9.77 8.37 -16.14
CA ASP A 5 9.35 7.19 -16.90
C ASP A 5 8.29 6.38 -16.13
N VAL A 6 8.41 6.28 -14.80
CA VAL A 6 7.40 5.61 -13.96
C VAL A 6 6.10 6.42 -13.92
N LEU A 7 6.19 7.74 -13.79
CA LEU A 7 5.02 8.62 -13.81
C LEU A 7 4.33 8.57 -15.18
N GLN A 8 5.09 8.53 -16.27
CA GLN A 8 4.55 8.39 -17.62
C GLN A 8 3.81 7.06 -17.78
N PHE A 9 4.36 5.97 -17.27
CA PHE A 9 3.67 4.67 -17.25
C PHE A 9 2.40 4.71 -16.40
N MET A 10 2.43 5.35 -15.23
CA MET A 10 1.24 5.53 -14.39
C MET A 10 0.16 6.35 -15.08
N ALA A 11 0.52 7.40 -15.82
CA ALA A 11 -0.41 8.18 -16.61
C ALA A 11 -1.08 7.35 -17.73
N GLN A 12 -0.38 6.34 -18.26
CA GLN A 12 -0.92 5.38 -19.23
C GLN A 12 -1.77 4.28 -18.57
N ALA A 13 -1.66 4.09 -17.26
CA ALA A 13 -2.40 3.12 -16.47
C ALA A 13 -3.29 3.78 -15.40
N PRO A 14 -4.24 4.66 -15.79
CA PRO A 14 -5.03 5.48 -14.85
C PRO A 14 -5.96 4.66 -13.92
N LYS A 15 -6.06 3.34 -14.14
CA LYS A 15 -6.87 2.41 -13.35
C LYS A 15 -6.05 1.54 -12.40
N ALA A 16 -4.74 1.78 -12.28
CA ALA A 16 -3.91 0.99 -11.38
C ALA A 16 -4.34 1.23 -9.93
N ASN A 17 -4.89 0.19 -9.29
CA ASN A 17 -5.31 0.24 -7.88
C ASN A 17 -4.18 -0.11 -6.91
N ILE A 18 -3.13 -0.77 -7.42
CA ILE A 18 -1.99 -1.27 -6.64
C ILE A 18 -0.73 -1.09 -7.47
N ILE A 19 0.30 -0.52 -6.86
CA ILE A 19 1.64 -0.43 -7.44
C ILE A 19 2.61 -1.13 -6.49
N ILE A 20 3.41 -2.03 -7.05
CA ILE A 20 4.42 -2.81 -6.33
C ILE A 20 5.75 -2.62 -7.03
N PHE A 21 6.79 -2.20 -6.29
CA PHE A 21 8.14 -2.06 -6.82
C PHE A 21 9.21 -2.38 -5.78
N ASP A 22 10.44 -2.61 -6.25
CA ASP A 22 11.61 -2.80 -5.41
C ASP A 22 12.09 -1.46 -4.82
N ASN A 23 12.77 -1.49 -3.68
CA ASN A 23 13.46 -0.30 -3.18
C ASN A 23 14.69 0.07 -4.04
N TYR A 24 15.30 -0.91 -4.70
CA TYR A 24 16.43 -0.70 -5.61
C TYR A 24 16.00 -1.02 -7.04
N LEU A 25 15.69 0.03 -7.82
CA LEU A 25 15.26 -0.11 -9.21
C LEU A 25 16.39 0.29 -10.15
N ASP A 26 16.91 -0.69 -10.88
CA ASP A 26 17.95 -0.47 -11.87
C ASP A 26 17.34 -0.10 -13.22
N PHE A 27 17.69 1.09 -13.69
CA PHE A 27 17.37 1.59 -15.02
C PHE A 27 18.67 1.78 -15.82
N PRO A 28 18.64 1.66 -17.15
CA PRO A 28 19.83 1.90 -17.96
C PRO A 28 20.44 3.27 -17.66
N GLY A 29 21.66 3.29 -17.10
CA GLY A 29 22.40 4.50 -16.77
C GLY A 29 21.92 5.26 -15.52
N ASN A 30 20.96 4.75 -14.75
CA ASN A 30 20.53 5.39 -13.51
C ASN A 30 19.96 4.41 -12.49
N HIS A 31 20.10 4.75 -11.21
CA HIS A 31 19.50 4.02 -10.12
C HIS A 31 18.38 4.83 -9.49
N ILE A 32 17.18 4.25 -9.39
CA ILE A 32 16.05 4.91 -8.72
C ILE A 32 15.83 4.25 -7.36
N SER A 33 15.92 5.06 -6.31
CA SER A 33 15.46 4.66 -4.99
C SER A 33 13.92 4.57 -4.96
N GLY A 34 13.40 3.40 -4.61
CA GLY A 34 11.97 3.18 -4.39
C GLY A 34 11.41 4.08 -3.30
N LEU A 35 12.20 4.45 -2.29
CA LEU A 35 11.82 5.47 -1.29
C LEU A 35 11.55 6.84 -1.93
N GLY A 36 12.41 7.27 -2.86
CA GLY A 36 12.21 8.50 -3.63
C GLY A 36 10.98 8.40 -4.55
N LEU A 37 10.80 7.24 -5.16
CA LEU A 37 9.65 6.96 -6.02
C LEU A 37 8.33 6.98 -5.24
N LEU A 38 8.26 6.40 -4.05
CA LEU A 38 7.08 6.49 -3.15
C LEU A 38 6.64 7.94 -2.93
N ARG A 39 7.59 8.81 -2.57
CA ARG A 39 7.31 10.23 -2.32
C ARG A 39 6.80 10.92 -3.58
N THR A 40 7.40 10.61 -4.73
CA THR A 40 7.02 11.16 -6.02
C THR A 40 5.59 10.75 -6.38
N ILE A 41 5.30 9.45 -6.35
CA ILE A 41 3.97 8.92 -6.67
C ILE A 41 2.89 9.46 -5.71
N LYS A 42 3.20 9.55 -4.42
CA LYS A 42 2.28 10.14 -3.43
C LYS A 42 2.03 11.62 -3.70
N LYS A 43 3.06 12.39 -4.08
CA LYS A 43 2.95 13.82 -4.42
C LYS A 43 2.06 14.05 -5.65
N GLU A 44 2.10 13.15 -6.63
CA GLU A 44 1.20 13.15 -7.80
C GLU A 44 -0.26 12.78 -7.46
N GLY A 45 -0.58 12.55 -6.18
CA GLY A 45 -1.95 12.32 -5.74
C GLY A 45 -2.44 10.90 -6.01
N PHE A 46 -1.54 9.93 -6.19
CA PHE A 46 -1.94 8.55 -6.37
C PHE A 46 -2.73 8.03 -5.18
N GLN A 47 -3.96 7.59 -5.45
CA GLN A 47 -4.85 7.02 -4.47
C GLN A 47 -4.88 5.49 -4.55
N GLY A 48 -3.91 4.79 -5.12
CA GLY A 48 -3.88 3.33 -4.99
C GLY A 48 -3.10 2.86 -3.77
N LEU A 49 -2.95 1.55 -3.64
CA LEU A 49 -2.07 0.93 -2.67
C LEU A 49 -0.61 1.00 -3.18
N LEU A 50 0.29 1.55 -2.37
CA LEU A 50 1.73 1.56 -2.64
C LEU A 50 2.41 0.48 -1.82
N VAL A 51 3.15 -0.40 -2.48
CA VAL A 51 3.82 -1.55 -1.87
C VAL A 51 5.29 -1.56 -2.26
N ILE A 52 6.18 -1.63 -1.27
CA ILE A 52 7.60 -1.88 -1.51
C ILE A 52 7.89 -3.35 -1.27
N ARG A 53 8.59 -3.98 -2.20
CA ARG A 53 9.17 -5.32 -2.02
C ARG A 53 10.69 -5.21 -1.89
N SER A 54 11.22 -5.41 -0.69
CA SER A 54 12.62 -5.07 -0.36
C SER A 54 13.35 -6.24 0.31
N GLY A 55 14.67 -6.31 0.11
CA GLY A 55 15.55 -7.14 0.95
C GLY A 55 15.92 -6.45 2.27
N ASN A 56 15.75 -5.13 2.35
CA ASN A 56 15.94 -4.33 3.56
C ASN A 56 14.60 -4.25 4.29
N THR A 57 14.44 -5.05 5.35
CA THR A 57 13.19 -5.24 6.10
C THR A 57 13.36 -4.99 7.60
N SER A 58 14.41 -4.27 8.01
CA SER A 58 14.55 -3.84 9.39
C SER A 58 13.36 -2.97 9.81
N ASP A 59 13.07 -2.89 11.11
CA ASP A 59 12.00 -2.02 11.62
C ASP A 59 12.22 -0.55 11.22
N GLU A 60 13.47 -0.10 11.17
CA GLU A 60 13.87 1.23 10.73
C GLU A 60 13.54 1.44 9.24
N ASP A 61 13.91 0.50 8.37
CA ASP A 61 13.58 0.58 6.94
C ASP A 61 12.06 0.57 6.73
N GLY A 62 11.35 -0.29 7.45
CA GLY A 62 9.90 -0.37 7.43
C GLY A 62 9.23 0.96 7.81
N LEU A 63 9.73 1.64 8.83
CA LEU A 63 9.27 2.97 9.24
C LEU A 63 9.52 4.00 8.14
N ARG A 64 10.73 4.04 7.59
CA ARG A 64 11.09 4.98 6.50
C ARG A 64 10.20 4.82 5.27
N TYR A 65 9.89 3.59 4.87
CA TYR A 65 8.98 3.33 3.75
C TYR A 65 7.56 3.82 4.05
N ARG A 66 7.04 3.55 5.25
CA ARG A 66 5.70 4.00 5.66
C ARG A 66 5.58 5.52 5.68
N GLU A 67 6.56 6.22 6.25
CA GLU A 67 6.63 7.68 6.25
C GLU A 67 6.64 8.26 4.83
N ALA A 68 7.30 7.58 3.90
CA ALA A 68 7.31 7.96 2.48
C ALA A 68 5.98 7.70 1.74
N GLY A 69 5.01 7.02 2.36
CA GLY A 69 3.70 6.72 1.76
C GLY A 69 3.44 5.26 1.42
N CYS A 70 4.33 4.36 1.81
CA CYS A 70 4.13 2.93 1.62
C CYS A 70 3.00 2.43 2.52
N HIS A 71 2.07 1.66 1.95
CA HIS A 71 0.99 1.02 2.69
C HIS A 71 1.39 -0.38 3.18
N CYS A 72 2.28 -1.06 2.43
CA CYS A 72 2.72 -2.40 2.76
C CYS A 72 4.18 -2.60 2.36
N VAL A 73 5.00 -3.08 3.30
CA VAL A 73 6.39 -3.46 3.03
C VAL A 73 6.45 -4.98 3.03
N LEU A 74 6.98 -5.56 1.96
CA LEU A 74 7.10 -6.98 1.74
C LEU A 74 8.56 -7.37 1.67
N GLY A 75 9.00 -8.24 2.57
CA GLY A 75 10.31 -8.87 2.46
C GLY A 75 10.42 -9.78 1.23
N LYS A 76 11.60 -9.81 0.62
CA LYS A 76 11.89 -10.74 -0.49
C LYS A 76 11.90 -12.21 -0.04
N GLU A 77 12.15 -12.44 1.24
CA GLU A 77 12.08 -13.73 1.94
C GLU A 77 10.65 -14.25 2.13
N ILE A 78 9.63 -13.39 2.02
CA ILE A 78 8.25 -13.79 2.20
C ILE A 78 7.78 -14.60 0.98
N PRO A 79 7.23 -15.81 1.19
CA PRO A 79 6.66 -16.61 0.10
C PRO A 79 5.55 -15.84 -0.63
N MET A 80 5.49 -15.98 -1.96
CA MET A 80 4.58 -15.20 -2.80
C MET A 80 3.11 -15.31 -2.35
N LYS A 81 2.67 -16.50 -1.92
CA LYS A 81 1.30 -16.71 -1.41
C LYS A 81 1.00 -15.78 -0.23
N LYS A 82 1.91 -15.72 0.75
CA LYS A 82 1.78 -14.85 1.92
C LYS A 82 1.88 -13.37 1.53
N ALA A 83 2.73 -13.02 0.56
CA ALA A 83 2.81 -11.66 0.03
C ALA A 83 1.48 -11.20 -0.59
N VAL A 84 0.82 -12.06 -1.38
CA VAL A 84 -0.50 -11.78 -1.96
C VAL A 84 -1.55 -11.57 -0.87
N ASP A 85 -1.56 -12.40 0.17
CA ASP A 85 -2.51 -12.26 1.28
C ASP A 85 -2.31 -10.93 2.04
N LEU A 86 -1.06 -10.53 2.27
CA LEU A 86 -0.72 -9.23 2.88
C LEU A 86 -1.18 -8.05 2.03
N ILE A 87 -0.98 -8.12 0.70
CA ILE A 87 -1.45 -7.08 -0.23
C ILE A 87 -2.97 -6.98 -0.22
N LYS A 88 -3.68 -8.13 -0.24
CA LYS A 88 -5.15 -8.16 -0.18
C LYS A 88 -5.65 -7.52 1.11
N ASN A 89 -5.07 -7.86 2.25
CA ASN A 89 -5.45 -7.28 3.53
C ASN A 89 -5.21 -5.76 3.56
N ALA A 90 -4.05 -5.31 3.09
CA ALA A 90 -3.73 -3.88 3.01
C ALA A 90 -4.70 -3.12 2.08
N TYR A 91 -5.06 -3.72 0.95
CA TYR A 91 -6.04 -3.15 0.02
C TYR A 91 -7.45 -3.03 0.65
N LEU A 92 -7.92 -4.09 1.31
CA LEU A 92 -9.22 -4.08 1.99
C LEU A 92 -9.27 -3.05 3.13
N CYS A 93 -8.19 -2.92 3.91
CA CYS A 93 -8.07 -1.87 4.92
C CYS A 93 -8.14 -0.46 4.30
N GLN A 94 -7.41 -0.23 3.21
CA GLN A 94 -7.42 1.06 2.51
C GLN A 94 -8.81 1.43 1.97
N GLN A 95 -9.56 0.46 1.44
CA GLN A 95 -10.92 0.70 0.97
C GLN A 95 -11.88 1.07 2.11
N ARG A 96 -11.77 0.40 3.27
CA ARG A 96 -12.58 0.74 4.45
C ARG A 96 -12.31 2.15 4.96
N SER A 97 -11.05 2.57 4.98
CA SER A 97 -10.67 3.94 5.39
C SER A 97 -11.13 5.03 4.42
N ARG A 98 -11.62 4.68 3.23
CA ARG A 98 -12.16 5.60 2.22
C ARG A 98 -13.68 5.62 2.16
N ALA A 99 -14.34 4.70 2.85
CA ALA A 99 -15.78 4.77 2.99
C ALA A 99 -16.13 6.08 3.73
N PRO A 100 -17.08 6.88 3.23
CA PRO A 100 -17.57 8.02 3.99
C PRO A 100 -18.12 7.53 5.34
N PRO A 101 -18.02 8.33 6.43
CA PRO A 101 -18.32 7.91 7.81
C PRO A 101 -19.78 7.51 8.10
N ASP A 102 -20.64 7.31 7.11
CA ASP A 102 -22.09 7.21 7.28
C ASP A 102 -22.69 5.80 7.17
N GLN A 103 -21.92 4.72 7.41
CA GLN A 103 -22.51 3.35 7.41
C GLN A 103 -21.99 2.39 8.51
N GLU A 104 -21.55 2.89 9.66
CA GLU A 104 -21.23 2.02 10.82
C GLU A 104 -22.14 2.22 12.04
N GLN A 105 -23.37 2.71 11.83
CA GLN A 105 -24.41 2.77 12.85
C GLN A 105 -25.71 2.13 12.36
N ARG A 106 -25.76 0.80 12.22
CA ARG A 106 -27.01 0.01 12.23
C ARG A 106 -26.76 -1.50 12.24
N SER A 107 -26.15 -2.02 13.30
CA SER A 107 -26.34 -3.42 13.74
C SER A 107 -25.55 -3.75 15.02
N CYS A 108 -25.75 -2.96 16.08
CA CYS A 108 -25.60 -3.47 17.43
C CYS A 108 -26.95 -3.37 18.14
N SER A 109 -27.94 -4.04 17.57
CA SER A 109 -29.22 -4.28 18.23
C SER A 109 -29.03 -5.36 19.28
N THR A 110 -28.75 -4.92 20.50
CA THR A 110 -29.26 -5.47 21.76
C THR A 110 -29.77 -6.90 21.71
N ALA A 111 -28.89 -7.85 22.03
CA ALA A 111 -29.30 -9.12 22.61
C ALA A 111 -29.98 -8.80 23.96
N LYS A 112 -31.31 -8.76 23.98
CA LYS A 112 -32.09 -8.83 25.21
C LYS A 112 -31.92 -10.25 25.74
N ASN A 113 -31.10 -10.41 26.78
CA ASN A 113 -31.21 -11.57 27.65
C ASN A 113 -32.58 -11.51 28.32
N SER A 114 -33.45 -12.41 27.87
CA SER A 114 -34.65 -12.82 28.56
C SER A 114 -34.25 -13.67 29.76
N ASP A 115 -34.23 -13.07 30.95
CA ASP A 115 -34.40 -13.81 32.19
C ASP A 115 -35.62 -13.22 32.90
N THR A 116 -36.69 -14.02 32.93
CA THR A 116 -37.92 -13.75 33.65
C THR A 116 -38.14 -14.92 34.61
N VAL A 117 -38.19 -14.57 35.90
CA VAL A 117 -38.58 -15.34 37.11
C VAL A 117 -37.57 -16.35 37.63
#